data_AF-A0A1X1TK67-F1
#
_entry.id   AF-A0A1X1TK67-F1
#
_cell.length_a   1.000
_cell.length_b   1.000
_cell.length_c   1.000
_cell.angle_alpha   90.00
_cell.angle_beta   90.00
_cell.angle_gamma   90.00
#
_symmetry.space_group_name_H-M   'P 1'
#
loop_
_entity.id
_entity.type
_entity.pdbx_description
1 polymer ?
#
loop_
_entity_poly.entity_id
_entity_poly.type
_entity_poly.pdbx_seq_one_letter_code
_entity_poly.pdbx_strand_id
1 'polypeptide(L)'
;MNSVRRGMTAGAVVVTVIGGYQWTPAVAVADPEGPPQPVVQETPQVLRNIIYRARIDGVSRGATITYSAEGNQTQTANPTMVPGRVFEVNTVLPEADVATMKVSVQWPYSANLHCEILVDEQIVAQADDFVAPRFLPQDPDYAALTCEAPVATPPPVDPAAPPQPSAEPPLA
;
A
#
# COMPACT_ATOMS: atom_id res chain seq x y z
N MET A 1 -46.34 -20.55 10.31
CA MET A 1 -47.30 -20.61 11.43
C MET A 1 -46.52 -20.66 12.74
N ASN A 2 -47.00 -19.87 13.72
CA ASN A 2 -46.69 -19.82 15.14
C ASN A 2 -45.32 -19.26 15.60
N SER A 3 -45.18 -18.55 16.72
CA SER A 3 -46.02 -17.60 17.48
C SER A 3 -45.17 -17.14 18.67
N VAL A 4 -44.97 -15.82 18.81
CA VAL A 4 -45.04 -14.97 20.03
C VAL A 4 -44.55 -15.50 21.39
N ARG A 5 -43.68 -14.70 22.07
CA ARG A 5 -43.90 -14.00 23.38
C ARG A 5 -42.58 -13.31 23.81
N ARG A 6 -42.46 -11.97 23.78
CA ARG A 6 -42.84 -10.97 24.80
C ARG A 6 -42.50 -11.37 26.24
N GLY A 7 -41.48 -10.72 26.80
CA GLY A 7 -41.18 -10.65 28.24
C GLY A 7 -40.69 -9.25 28.58
N MET A 8 -41.60 -8.42 29.09
CA MET A 8 -41.36 -7.06 29.57
C MET A 8 -41.35 -7.19 31.10
N THR A 9 -40.26 -6.81 31.77
CA THR A 9 -40.22 -6.74 33.24
C THR A 9 -39.76 -5.36 33.68
N ALA A 10 -40.69 -4.65 34.28
CA ALA A 10 -40.48 -3.44 35.07
C ALA A 10 -39.73 -3.78 36.37
N GLY A 11 -38.86 -2.88 36.82
CA GLY A 11 -38.16 -2.97 38.10
C GLY A 11 -37.88 -1.58 38.64
N ALA A 12 -38.13 -1.39 39.93
CA ALA A 12 -38.47 -0.15 40.61
C ALA A 12 -37.32 0.86 40.86
N VAL A 13 -37.75 2.10 41.09
CA VAL A 13 -36.97 3.27 41.54
C VAL A 13 -36.36 3.03 42.93
N VAL A 14 -35.07 3.33 43.10
CA VAL A 14 -34.48 3.69 44.39
C VAL A 14 -33.69 4.98 44.21
N VAL A 15 -34.19 6.05 44.83
CA VAL A 15 -33.50 7.33 45.00
C VAL A 15 -32.64 7.22 46.26
N THR A 16 -31.32 7.34 46.10
CA THR A 16 -30.39 7.60 47.20
C THR A 16 -29.62 8.89 46.92
N VAL A 17 -30.06 9.97 47.57
CA VAL A 17 -29.32 11.23 47.69
C VAL A 17 -28.24 11.02 48.74
N ILE A 18 -26.96 11.01 48.35
CA ILE A 18 -25.84 11.08 49.28
C ILE A 18 -24.78 12.06 48.75
N GLY A 19 -24.57 13.12 49.51
CA GLY A 19 -23.25 13.74 49.70
C GLY A 19 -22.79 14.70 48.61
N GLY A 20 -23.08 15.99 48.79
CA GLY A 20 -22.38 17.05 48.08
C GLY A 20 -20.90 17.06 48.47
N TYR A 21 -20.05 16.47 47.63
CA TYR A 21 -18.63 16.83 47.58
C TYR A 21 -18.54 18.13 46.79
N GLN A 22 -18.14 19.19 47.47
CA GLN A 22 -17.85 20.49 46.89
C GLN A 22 -16.74 20.30 45.84
N TRP A 23 -17.09 20.41 44.56
CA TRP A 23 -16.11 20.60 43.50
C TRP A 23 -15.54 22.00 43.69
N THR A 24 -14.43 22.10 44.41
CA THR A 24 -13.59 23.30 44.32
C THR A 24 -13.08 23.38 42.89
N PRO A 25 -13.40 24.44 42.12
CA PRO A 25 -12.73 24.66 40.85
C PRO A 25 -11.23 24.81 41.12
N ALA A 26 -10.43 23.90 40.56
CA ALA A 26 -8.99 24.08 40.52
C ALA A 26 -8.70 25.34 39.70
N VAL A 27 -8.23 26.39 40.37
CA VAL A 27 -7.56 27.50 39.70
C VAL A 27 -6.23 26.96 39.19
N ALA A 28 -6.17 26.67 37.89
CA ALA A 28 -4.92 26.40 37.21
C ALA A 28 -4.08 27.68 37.24
N VAL A 29 -3.05 27.70 38.08
CA VAL A 29 -1.99 28.71 38.01
C VAL A 29 -1.19 28.40 36.74
N ALA A 30 -1.04 29.38 35.86
CA ALA A 30 -0.21 29.26 34.67
C ALA A 30 1.23 28.91 35.07
N ASP A 31 1.71 27.75 34.61
CA ASP A 31 3.10 27.34 34.73
C ASP A 31 3.94 28.25 33.81
N PRO A 32 4.99 28.93 34.32
CA PRO A 32 5.82 29.81 33.49
C PRO A 32 6.46 29.02 32.35
N GLU A 33 6.35 29.54 31.12
CA GLU A 33 6.86 28.96 29.87
C GLU A 33 8.06 28.01 30.06
N GLY A 34 7.82 26.72 29.89
CA GLY A 34 8.88 25.78 29.54
C GLY A 34 9.55 26.19 28.22
N PRO A 35 10.80 25.78 27.97
CA PRO A 35 11.53 26.15 26.75
C PRO A 35 10.69 25.84 25.51
N PRO A 36 10.76 26.66 24.45
CA PRO A 36 9.94 26.51 23.26
C PRO A 36 10.06 25.08 22.74
N GLN A 37 8.95 24.35 22.76
CA GLN A 37 8.89 23.02 22.16
C GLN A 37 9.20 23.20 20.66
N PRO A 38 10.15 22.45 20.10
CA PRO A 38 10.43 22.52 18.68
C PRO A 38 9.14 22.15 17.94
N VAL A 39 8.56 23.14 17.25
CA VAL A 39 7.43 22.92 16.36
C VAL A 39 7.97 22.07 15.22
N VAL A 40 7.68 20.76 15.24
CA VAL A 40 8.00 19.89 14.11
C VAL A 40 7.14 20.37 12.95
N GLN A 41 7.76 21.11 12.02
CA GLN A 41 7.14 21.44 10.75
C GLN A 41 7.09 20.16 9.93
N GLU A 42 5.90 19.56 9.84
CA GLU A 42 5.63 18.52 8.86
C GLU A 42 5.75 19.15 7.47
N THR A 43 6.84 18.87 6.77
CA THR A 43 6.94 19.21 5.34
C THR A 43 5.78 18.52 4.62
N PRO A 44 4.96 19.25 3.86
CA PRO A 44 3.88 18.62 3.09
C PRO A 44 4.47 17.55 2.19
N GLN A 45 4.05 16.30 2.38
CA GLN A 45 4.46 15.21 1.50
C GLN A 45 3.76 15.40 0.15
N VAL A 46 4.52 15.38 -0.94
CA VAL A 46 3.94 15.40 -2.28
C VAL A 46 3.45 14.00 -2.59
N LEU A 47 2.14 13.83 -2.79
CA LEU A 47 1.53 12.57 -3.19
C LEU A 47 1.44 12.50 -4.72
N ARG A 48 1.74 11.32 -5.28
CA ARG A 48 1.63 11.03 -6.70
C ARG A 48 0.60 9.96 -6.96
N ASN A 49 -0.01 10.04 -8.13
CA ASN A 49 -0.98 9.06 -8.58
C ASN A 49 -0.25 7.84 -9.15
N ILE A 50 -0.53 6.67 -8.58
CA ILE A 50 0.09 5.41 -8.99
C ILE A 50 -0.96 4.51 -9.61
N ILE A 51 -0.68 3.99 -10.80
CA ILE A 51 -1.51 3.00 -11.47
C ILE A 51 -0.70 1.72 -11.61
N TYR A 52 -1.22 0.64 -11.04
CA TYR A 52 -0.68 -0.70 -11.20
C TYR A 52 -1.49 -1.44 -12.25
N ARG A 53 -0.81 -1.99 -13.27
CA ARG A 53 -1.43 -2.81 -14.30
C ARG A 53 -0.75 -4.17 -14.36
N ALA A 54 -1.53 -5.24 -14.35
CA ALA A 54 -1.02 -6.59 -14.46
C ALA A 54 -1.81 -7.38 -15.50
N ARG A 55 -1.11 -8.20 -16.28
CA ARG A 55 -1.70 -9.21 -17.15
C ARG A 55 -1.13 -10.57 -16.83
N ILE A 56 -1.98 -11.58 -16.96
CA ILE A 56 -1.61 -12.97 -16.80
C ILE A 56 -2.20 -13.70 -18.02
N ASP A 57 -1.34 -14.00 -18.97
CA ASP A 57 -1.70 -14.56 -20.25
C ASP A 57 -1.35 -16.06 -20.28
N GLY A 58 -2.38 -16.90 -20.15
CA GLY A 58 -2.25 -18.35 -20.12
C GLY A 58 -3.41 -19.02 -19.39
N VAL A 59 -3.31 -20.34 -19.18
CA VAL A 59 -4.27 -21.09 -18.36
C VAL A 59 -3.75 -21.08 -16.91
N SER A 60 -3.99 -19.98 -16.22
CA SER A 60 -3.61 -19.79 -14.81
C SER A 60 -4.80 -19.90 -13.86
N ARG A 61 -4.54 -20.31 -12.62
CA ARG A 61 -5.50 -20.18 -11.51
C ARG A 61 -4.81 -19.57 -10.30
N GLY A 62 -5.62 -19.07 -9.37
CA GLY A 62 -5.13 -18.50 -8.12
C GLY A 62 -4.14 -17.37 -8.36
N ALA A 63 -4.50 -16.44 -9.25
CA ALA A 63 -3.72 -15.23 -9.46
C ALA A 63 -3.77 -14.39 -8.18
N THR A 64 -2.62 -13.96 -7.70
CA THR A 64 -2.49 -13.08 -6.55
C THR A 64 -1.64 -11.89 -6.96
N ILE A 65 -2.14 -10.69 -6.68
CA ILE A 65 -1.45 -9.44 -6.99
C ILE A 65 -1.32 -8.68 -5.69
N THR A 66 -0.09 -8.41 -5.29
CA THR A 66 0.25 -7.67 -4.09
C THR A 66 0.89 -6.35 -4.51
N TYR A 67 0.45 -5.23 -3.95
CA TYR A 67 0.94 -3.90 -4.34
C TYR A 67 1.02 -2.94 -3.16
N SER A 68 1.95 -1.99 -3.19
CA SER A 68 2.03 -0.91 -2.20
C SER A 68 0.90 0.09 -2.38
N ALA A 69 0.31 0.53 -1.28
CA ALA A 69 -0.85 1.41 -1.22
C ALA A 69 -0.66 2.50 -0.15
N GLU A 70 -1.55 3.49 -0.16
CA GLU A 70 -1.55 4.62 0.77
C GLU A 70 -1.39 4.19 2.24
N GLY A 71 -0.66 5.00 3.01
CA GLY A 71 -0.44 4.76 4.45
C GLY A 71 0.57 3.65 4.74
N ASN A 72 1.55 3.46 3.84
CA ASN A 72 2.57 2.41 3.92
C ASN A 72 1.94 1.01 4.07
N GLN A 73 0.80 0.80 3.41
CA GLN A 73 0.08 -0.46 3.43
C GLN A 73 0.46 -1.29 2.21
N THR A 74 0.33 -2.60 2.34
CA THR A 74 0.41 -3.53 1.22
C THR A 74 -0.95 -4.17 1.04
N GLN A 75 -1.51 -4.03 -0.16
CA GLN A 75 -2.81 -4.60 -0.51
C GLN A 75 -2.64 -5.85 -1.34
N THR A 76 -3.60 -6.76 -1.24
CA THR A 76 -3.61 -8.00 -2.02
C THR A 76 -4.96 -8.19 -2.70
N ALA A 77 -4.91 -8.44 -4.01
CA ALA A 77 -6.07 -8.77 -4.83
C ALA A 77 -5.91 -10.19 -5.39
N ASN A 78 -7.01 -10.91 -5.51
CA ASN A 78 -7.04 -12.24 -6.12
C ASN A 78 -8.00 -12.25 -7.32
N PRO A 79 -7.65 -11.55 -8.42
CA PRO A 79 -8.55 -11.41 -9.56
C PRO A 79 -8.72 -12.73 -10.32
N THR A 80 -9.88 -12.92 -10.91
CA THR A 80 -10.09 -13.97 -11.92
C THR A 80 -9.48 -13.50 -13.24
N MET A 81 -8.25 -13.90 -13.49
CA MET A 81 -7.55 -13.59 -14.74
C MET A 81 -8.02 -14.53 -15.85
N VAL A 82 -8.51 -13.94 -16.93
CA VAL A 82 -8.86 -14.62 -18.19
C VAL A 82 -7.91 -14.02 -19.24
N PRO A 83 -7.42 -14.80 -20.23
CA PRO A 83 -6.56 -14.26 -21.28
C PRO A 83 -7.11 -12.95 -21.87
N GLY A 84 -6.25 -11.94 -21.98
CA GLY A 84 -6.61 -10.59 -22.46
C GLY A 84 -7.27 -9.67 -21.42
N ARG A 85 -7.49 -10.10 -20.17
CA ARG A 85 -7.91 -9.20 -19.08
C ARG A 85 -6.70 -8.53 -18.44
N VAL A 86 -6.84 -7.25 -18.16
CA VAL A 86 -5.89 -6.45 -17.38
C VAL A 86 -6.50 -6.24 -15.99
N PHE A 87 -5.73 -6.56 -14.95
CA PHE A 87 -5.99 -6.03 -13.62
C PHE A 87 -5.41 -4.62 -13.57
N GLU A 88 -6.23 -3.65 -13.15
CA GLU A 88 -5.81 -2.27 -12.99
C GLU A 88 -6.31 -1.75 -11.64
N VAL A 89 -5.43 -1.10 -10.89
CA VAL A 89 -5.79 -0.43 -9.64
C VAL A 89 -5.02 0.86 -9.50
N ASN A 90 -5.68 1.84 -8.90
CA ASN A 90 -5.12 3.15 -8.62
C ASN A 90 -4.91 3.34 -7.12
N THR A 91 -3.80 3.98 -6.74
CA THR A 91 -3.53 4.40 -5.38
C THR A 91 -2.69 5.69 -5.39
N VAL A 92 -2.43 6.23 -4.21
CA VAL A 92 -1.57 7.41 -4.04
C VAL A 92 -0.42 7.06 -3.11
N LEU A 93 0.79 7.44 -3.52
CA LEU A 93 2.02 7.24 -2.73
C LEU A 93 2.81 8.55 -2.62
N PRO A 94 3.50 8.80 -1.50
CA PRO A 94 4.48 9.87 -1.38
C PRO A 94 5.61 9.77 -2.41
N GLU A 95 6.15 10.90 -2.89
CA GLU A 95 7.31 10.93 -3.80
C GLU A 95 8.56 10.25 -3.21
N ALA A 96 8.68 10.19 -1.88
CA ALA A 96 9.79 9.54 -1.19
C ALA A 96 9.68 8.00 -1.17
N ASP A 97 8.52 7.44 -1.54
CA ASP A 97 8.27 6.00 -1.48
C ASP A 97 8.69 5.28 -2.76
N VAL A 98 8.65 3.95 -2.69
CA VAL A 98 8.84 3.04 -3.82
C VAL A 98 7.50 2.36 -4.11
N ALA A 99 7.05 2.48 -5.35
CA ALA A 99 5.91 1.73 -5.85
C ALA A 99 6.37 0.30 -6.12
N THR A 100 5.68 -0.69 -5.56
CA THR A 100 6.03 -2.11 -5.71
C THR A 100 4.78 -2.90 -6.06
N MET A 101 4.90 -3.83 -7.02
CA MET A 101 3.86 -4.79 -7.36
C MET A 101 4.48 -6.17 -7.58
N LYS A 102 3.88 -7.20 -6.95
CA LYS A 102 4.18 -8.61 -7.17
C LYS A 102 2.96 -9.29 -7.77
N VAL A 103 3.14 -9.92 -8.93
CA VAL A 103 2.12 -10.73 -9.60
C VAL A 103 2.53 -12.18 -9.48
N SER A 104 1.64 -13.04 -8.98
CA SER A 104 1.91 -14.48 -8.91
C SER A 104 0.72 -15.32 -9.37
N VAL A 105 1.01 -16.56 -9.75
CA VAL A 105 -0.01 -17.58 -10.06
C VAL A 105 0.22 -18.83 -9.24
N GLN A 106 -0.83 -19.61 -9.03
CA GLN A 106 -0.73 -20.84 -8.26
C GLN A 106 0.13 -21.89 -8.98
N TRP A 107 0.94 -22.64 -8.25
CA TRP A 107 1.53 -23.89 -8.73
C TRP A 107 0.41 -24.92 -9.04
N PRO A 108 0.50 -25.78 -10.08
CA PRO A 108 1.56 -25.96 -11.07
C PRO A 108 1.28 -25.22 -12.39
N TYR A 109 0.52 -24.13 -12.35
CA TYR A 109 0.11 -23.45 -13.57
C TYR A 109 1.29 -22.71 -14.23
N SER A 110 1.09 -22.39 -15.51
CA SER A 110 2.02 -21.62 -16.34
C SER A 110 1.28 -20.49 -17.00
N ALA A 111 1.96 -19.36 -17.14
CA ALA A 111 1.46 -18.18 -17.79
C ALA A 111 2.62 -17.24 -18.15
N ASN A 112 2.37 -16.35 -19.09
CA ASN A 112 3.14 -15.12 -19.19
C ASN A 112 2.60 -14.15 -18.16
N LEU A 113 3.48 -13.68 -17.28
CA LEU A 113 3.19 -12.65 -16.31
C LEU A 113 3.70 -11.32 -16.85
N HIS A 114 2.91 -10.28 -16.68
CA HIS A 114 3.25 -8.94 -17.08
C HIS A 114 2.83 -7.98 -15.97
N CYS A 115 3.73 -7.08 -15.58
CA CYS A 115 3.46 -6.01 -14.63
C CYS A 115 3.91 -4.67 -15.21
N GLU A 116 3.14 -3.62 -14.93
CA GLU A 116 3.42 -2.22 -15.26
C GLU A 116 3.11 -1.35 -14.03
N ILE A 117 3.97 -0.38 -13.77
CA ILE A 117 3.77 0.66 -12.77
C ILE A 117 3.80 1.99 -13.52
N LEU A 118 2.73 2.77 -13.37
CA LEU A 118 2.64 4.12 -13.90
C LEU A 118 2.61 5.12 -12.74
N VAL A 119 3.42 6.17 -12.86
CA VAL A 119 3.40 7.34 -11.98
C VAL A 119 2.87 8.49 -12.82
N ASP A 120 1.72 9.03 -12.44
CA ASP A 120 1.00 10.08 -13.18
C ASP A 120 0.87 9.77 -14.68
N GLU A 121 0.37 8.56 -14.95
CA GLU A 121 0.11 8.05 -16.30
C GLU A 121 1.37 7.80 -17.16
N GLN A 122 2.58 7.96 -16.59
CA GLN A 122 3.83 7.60 -17.24
C GLN A 122 4.31 6.22 -16.76
N ILE A 123 4.55 5.29 -17.68
CA ILE A 123 5.14 3.98 -17.34
C ILE A 123 6.57 4.20 -16.86
N VAL A 124 6.81 3.93 -15.58
CA VAL A 124 8.13 4.07 -14.93
C VAL A 124 8.82 2.72 -14.72
N ALA A 125 8.04 1.63 -14.65
CA ALA A 125 8.57 0.27 -14.63
C ALA A 125 7.61 -0.69 -15.36
N GLN A 126 8.20 -1.65 -16.04
CA GLN A 126 7.49 -2.76 -16.65
C GLN A 126 8.38 -4.00 -16.63
N ALA A 127 7.78 -5.16 -16.44
CA ALA A 127 8.44 -6.44 -16.62
C ALA A 127 7.49 -7.48 -17.22
N ASP A 128 8.08 -8.43 -17.92
CA ASP A 128 7.42 -9.55 -18.58
C ASP A 128 8.25 -10.80 -18.31
N ASP A 129 7.61 -11.88 -17.86
CA ASP A 129 8.29 -13.17 -17.69
C ASP A 129 7.35 -14.35 -17.95
N PHE A 130 7.89 -15.41 -18.55
CA PHE A 130 7.16 -16.65 -18.77
C PHE A 130 7.49 -17.65 -17.68
N VAL A 131 6.47 -18.07 -16.95
CA VAL A 131 6.63 -19.11 -15.94
C VAL A 131 6.29 -20.47 -16.51
N ALA A 132 7.29 -21.33 -16.64
CA ALA A 132 7.13 -22.71 -17.07
C ALA A 132 6.62 -23.63 -15.94
N PRO A 133 5.76 -24.64 -16.24
CA PRO A 133 5.33 -25.64 -15.27
C PRO A 133 6.52 -26.38 -14.66
N ARG A 134 6.50 -26.59 -13.33
CA ARG A 134 7.50 -27.42 -12.63
C ARG A 134 6.83 -28.55 -11.86
N PHE A 135 7.45 -29.73 -11.89
CA PHE A 135 6.88 -30.94 -11.28
C PHE A 135 7.00 -31.02 -9.77
N LEU A 136 7.94 -30.26 -9.17
CA LEU A 136 8.19 -30.29 -7.73
C LEU A 136 7.96 -28.90 -7.12
N PRO A 137 7.29 -28.80 -5.97
CA PRO A 137 7.16 -27.55 -5.21
C PRO A 137 8.50 -27.26 -4.54
N GLN A 138 9.40 -26.54 -5.21
CA GLN A 138 10.75 -26.28 -4.71
C GLN A 138 11.01 -24.81 -4.38
N ASP A 139 10.11 -23.90 -4.75
CA ASP A 139 10.34 -22.46 -4.61
C ASP A 139 9.11 -21.78 -4.00
N PRO A 140 9.21 -21.12 -2.82
CA PRO A 140 8.13 -20.32 -2.26
C PRO A 140 7.75 -19.13 -3.15
N ASP A 141 8.64 -18.70 -4.06
CA ASP A 141 8.41 -17.65 -5.05
C ASP A 141 8.16 -18.22 -6.47
N TYR A 142 7.78 -19.50 -6.58
CA TYR A 142 7.37 -20.06 -7.86
C TYR A 142 6.29 -19.21 -8.50
N ALA A 143 6.50 -18.90 -9.78
CA ALA A 143 5.58 -18.15 -10.60
C ALA A 143 5.24 -16.75 -10.11
N ALA A 144 6.23 -16.04 -9.56
CA ALA A 144 6.09 -14.64 -9.20
C ALA A 144 6.95 -13.72 -10.08
N LEU A 145 6.39 -12.59 -10.45
CA LEU A 145 7.04 -11.48 -11.15
C LEU A 145 6.88 -10.21 -10.30
N THR A 146 7.97 -9.51 -10.03
CA THR A 146 7.97 -8.27 -9.24
C THR A 146 8.40 -7.10 -10.12
N CYS A 147 7.61 -6.02 -10.08
CA CYS A 147 7.96 -4.71 -10.60
C CYS A 147 8.14 -3.75 -9.42
N GLU A 148 9.14 -2.87 -9.51
CA GLU A 148 9.36 -1.80 -8.55
C GLU A 148 9.88 -0.54 -9.24
N ALA A 149 9.50 0.63 -8.74
CA ALA A 149 9.96 1.92 -9.24
C ALA A 149 9.93 2.98 -8.13
N PRO A 150 10.89 3.91 -8.09
CA PRO A 150 10.75 5.10 -7.25
C PRO A 150 9.53 5.91 -7.70
N VAL A 151 8.78 6.46 -6.73
CA VAL A 151 7.62 7.31 -7.03
C VAL A 151 8.05 8.70 -7.49
N ALA A 152 9.20 9.17 -7.02
CA ALA A 152 9.80 10.40 -7.53
C ALA A 152 9.96 10.34 -9.05
N THR A 153 9.42 11.33 -9.75
CA THR A 153 9.73 11.53 -11.16
C THR A 153 11.20 11.93 -11.27
N PRO A 154 12.01 11.32 -12.15
CA PRO A 154 13.36 11.79 -12.37
C PRO A 154 13.32 13.27 -12.79
N PRO A 155 14.23 14.12 -12.26
CA PRO A 155 14.26 15.52 -12.67
C PRO A 155 14.45 15.59 -14.19
N PRO A 156 13.85 16.60 -14.86
CA PRO A 156 14.06 16.78 -16.28
C PRO A 156 15.57 16.82 -16.56
N VAL A 157 16.03 15.90 -17.42
CA VAL A 157 17.40 15.92 -17.93
C VAL A 157 17.59 17.23 -18.67
N ASP A 158 18.39 18.14 -18.11
CA ASP A 158 18.80 19.36 -18.80
C ASP A 158 19.68 18.93 -19.99
N PRO A 159 19.22 19.09 -21.25
CA PRO A 159 19.99 18.70 -22.42
C PRO A 159 21.30 19.49 -22.56
N ALA A 160 21.45 20.60 -21.83
CA ALA A 160 22.65 21.43 -21.81
C ALA A 160 23.64 21.04 -20.69
N ALA A 161 23.31 20.10 -19.80
CA ALA A 161 24.22 19.65 -18.76
C ALA A 161 25.39 18.85 -19.37
N PRO A 162 26.66 19.20 -19.08
CA PRO A 162 27.80 18.42 -19.51
C PRO A 162 27.70 16.98 -18.99
N PRO A 163 28.09 15.96 -19.78
CA PRO A 163 28.10 14.58 -19.31
C PRO A 163 28.95 14.47 -18.04
N GLN A 164 28.39 13.89 -16.98
CA GLN A 164 29.15 13.65 -15.75
C GLN A 164 30.30 12.67 -16.06
N PRO A 165 31.54 12.96 -15.65
CA PRO A 165 32.65 12.04 -15.83
C PRO A 165 32.32 10.72 -15.14
N SER A 166 32.35 9.62 -15.89
CA SER A 166 32.28 8.28 -15.32
C SER A 166 33.41 8.14 -14.29
N ALA A 167 33.06 7.85 -13.03
CA ALA A 167 34.05 7.53 -12.02
C ALA A 167 34.80 6.26 -12.45
N GLU A 168 36.04 6.43 -12.90
CA GLU A 168 36.92 5.33 -13.27
C GLU A 168 37.19 4.47 -12.03
N PRO A 169 36.98 3.14 -12.08
CA PRO A 169 37.29 2.27 -10.95
C PRO A 169 38.79 2.39 -10.62
N PRO A 170 39.19 2.46 -9.34
CA PRO A 170 40.59 2.49 -9.00
C PRO A 170 41.24 1.18 -9.48
N LEU A 171 42.24 1.29 -10.35
CA LEU A 171 43.10 0.19 -10.74
C LEU A 171 43.81 -0.33 -9.49
N ALA A 172 43.56 -1.61 -9.16
CA ALA A 172 44.32 -2.37 -8.17
C ALA A 172 45.51 -3.07 -8.85
#